data_AF-A0A6I2MHN1-F1
#
_entry.id   AF-A0A6I2MHN1-F1
#
_cell.length_a   1.000
_cell.length_b   1.000
_cell.length_c   1.000
_cell.angle_alpha   90.00
_cell.angle_beta   90.00
_cell.angle_gamma   90.00
#
_symmetry.space_group_name_H-M   'P 1'
#
loop_
_entity.id
_entity.type
_entity.pdbx_description
1 polymer ?
#
loop_
_entity_poly.entity_id
_entity_poly.type
_entity_poly.pdbx_seq_one_letter_code
_entity_poly.pdbx_strand_id
1 'polypeptide(L)'
;MNKRRCYMVVAECKEKITLREANSLFNNYIANKSRGHCVFHDHFLDIPGGIAFFEINSKEQEESLYMKNELPNWELNIHPLILSRSASGFVYQLDYTSSQYG
;
A
#
# COMPACT_ATOMS: atom_id res chain seq x y z
N MET A 1 -3.24 -21.33 -6.81
CA MET A 1 -3.57 -20.81 -5.47
C MET A 1 -2.58 -19.72 -5.13
N ASN A 2 -2.99 -18.45 -5.12
CA ASN A 2 -2.11 -17.40 -4.62
C ASN A 2 -2.04 -17.52 -3.09
N LYS A 3 -0.84 -17.62 -2.51
CA LYS A 3 -0.69 -17.73 -1.05
C LYS A 3 -0.92 -16.35 -0.46
N ARG A 4 -1.83 -16.26 0.51
CA ARG A 4 -2.10 -15.06 1.33
C ARG A 4 -0.77 -14.38 1.70
N ARG A 5 -0.68 -13.08 1.44
CA ARG A 5 0.46 -12.24 1.85
C ARG A 5 0.12 -10.76 1.89
N CYS A 6 1.02 -9.99 2.47
CA CYS A 6 1.04 -8.55 2.35
C CYS A 6 1.76 -8.10 1.07
N TYR A 7 1.25 -7.05 0.45
CA TYR A 7 1.85 -6.34 -0.67
C TYR A 7 2.19 -4.92 -0.24
N MET A 8 3.33 -4.42 -0.68
CA MET A 8 3.72 -3.01 -0.59
C MET A 8 3.29 -2.30 -1.87
N VAL A 9 2.67 -1.13 -1.73
CA VAL A 9 2.35 -0.21 -2.80
C VAL A 9 3.08 1.09 -2.52
N VAL A 10 3.95 1.51 -3.43
CA VAL A 10 4.50 2.86 -3.48
C VAL A 10 3.76 3.61 -4.58
N ALA A 11 3.16 4.73 -4.23
CA ALA A 11 2.32 5.53 -5.12
C ALA A 11 2.86 6.95 -5.22
N GLU A 12 3.17 7.40 -6.43
CA GLU A 12 3.69 8.74 -6.69
C GLU A 12 2.87 9.44 -7.78
N CYS A 13 2.43 10.65 -7.50
CA CYS A 13 1.81 11.52 -8.49
C CYS A 13 2.89 12.39 -9.15
N LYS A 14 3.02 12.30 -10.47
CA LYS A 14 3.95 13.14 -11.25
C LYS A 14 3.34 14.48 -11.67
N GLU A 15 2.07 14.70 -11.37
CA GLU A 15 1.38 15.94 -11.70
C GLU A 15 1.64 17.03 -10.66
N LYS A 16 1.47 18.29 -11.09
CA LYS A 16 1.56 19.46 -10.21
C LYS A 16 0.25 19.64 -9.43
N ILE A 17 0.02 18.76 -8.45
CA ILE A 17 -1.06 18.88 -7.46
C ILE A 17 -0.47 19.22 -6.08
N THR A 18 -1.30 19.76 -5.19
CA THR A 18 -0.87 20.02 -3.82
C THR A 18 -0.72 18.71 -3.03
N LEU A 19 0.14 18.70 -2.01
CA LEU A 19 0.27 17.54 -1.11
C LEU A 19 -1.07 17.16 -0.47
N ARG A 20 -1.91 18.16 -0.13
CA ARG A 20 -3.23 17.92 0.44
C ARG A 20 -4.16 17.17 -0.52
N GLU A 21 -4.19 17.58 -1.80
CA GLU A 21 -4.98 16.89 -2.82
C GLU A 21 -4.46 15.48 -3.06
N ALA A 22 -3.15 15.33 -3.19
CA ALA A 22 -2.50 14.03 -3.35
C ALA A 22 -2.85 13.08 -2.20
N ASN A 23 -2.75 13.55 -0.95
CA ASN A 23 -3.07 12.77 0.23
C ASN A 23 -4.54 12.35 0.23
N SER A 24 -5.45 13.25 -0.16
CA SER A 24 -6.88 12.92 -0.28
C SER A 24 -7.14 11.83 -1.32
N LEU A 25 -6.48 11.89 -2.48
CA LEU A 25 -6.62 10.88 -3.53
C LEU A 25 -6.05 9.52 -3.08
N PHE A 26 -4.87 9.54 -2.45
CA PHE A 26 -4.24 8.32 -1.95
C PHE A 26 -5.07 7.68 -0.82
N ASN A 27 -5.66 8.48 0.07
CA ASN A 27 -6.57 8.00 1.10
C ASN A 27 -7.81 7.29 0.51
N ASN A 28 -8.38 7.84 -0.57
CA ASN A 28 -9.49 7.20 -1.27
C ASN A 28 -9.07 5.86 -1.90
N TYR A 29 -7.88 5.81 -2.50
CA TYR A 29 -7.31 4.57 -3.03
C TYR A 29 -7.16 3.51 -1.92
N ILE A 30 -6.62 3.89 -0.76
CA ILE A 30 -6.41 3.02 0.41
C ILE A 30 -7.74 2.54 1.03
N ALA A 31 -8.74 3.41 1.10
CA ALA A 31 -10.03 3.11 1.73
C ALA A 31 -10.87 2.06 0.98
N ASN A 32 -10.53 1.75 -0.28
CA ASN A 32 -11.25 0.77 -1.07
C ASN A 32 -10.97 -0.67 -0.58
N LYS A 33 -11.95 -1.24 0.12
CA LYS A 33 -11.88 -2.61 0.67
C LYS A 33 -11.74 -3.71 -0.38
N SER A 34 -12.02 -3.43 -1.66
CA SER A 34 -11.78 -4.41 -2.73
C SER A 34 -10.28 -4.68 -2.93
N ARG A 35 -9.39 -3.82 -2.42
CA ARG A 35 -7.92 -3.97 -2.48
C ARG A 35 -7.34 -4.78 -1.34
N GLY A 36 -8.18 -5.39 -0.51
CA GLY A 36 -7.74 -6.09 0.69
C GLY A 36 -7.67 -5.19 1.92
N HIS A 37 -7.04 -5.69 2.97
CA HIS A 37 -6.97 -5.01 4.25
C HIS A 37 -5.68 -4.18 4.32
N CYS A 38 -5.80 -2.85 4.31
CA CYS A 38 -4.66 -1.96 4.53
C CYS A 38 -4.19 -2.07 5.99
N VAL A 39 -2.94 -2.48 6.19
CA VAL A 39 -2.36 -2.71 7.52
C VAL A 39 -1.44 -1.57 7.97
N PHE A 40 -0.96 -0.77 7.02
CA PHE A 40 -0.15 0.42 7.25
C PHE A 40 -0.25 1.31 6.02
N HIS A 41 -0.24 2.62 6.22
CA HIS A 41 0.05 3.59 5.18
C HIS A 41 0.70 4.83 5.77
N ASP A 42 1.43 5.56 4.93
CA ASP A 42 1.92 6.89 5.26
C ASP A 42 2.10 7.72 3.98
N HIS A 43 2.26 9.02 4.13
CA HIS A 43 2.43 9.98 3.06
C HIS A 43 3.88 10.48 2.99
N PHE A 44 4.34 10.82 1.80
CA PHE A 44 5.64 11.46 1.62
C PHE A 44 5.59 12.95 1.99
N LEU A 45 6.67 13.45 2.60
CA LEU A 45 6.75 14.84 3.05
C LEU A 45 6.89 15.83 1.89
N ASP A 46 7.75 15.52 0.92
CA ASP A 46 8.21 16.49 -0.08
C ASP A 46 7.67 16.22 -1.50
N ILE A 47 7.01 15.08 -1.70
CA ILE A 47 6.45 14.69 -2.99
C ILE A 47 5.00 14.22 -2.85
N PRO A 48 4.11 14.52 -3.83
CA PRO A 48 2.77 13.97 -3.89
C PRO A 48 2.77 12.43 -3.96
N GLY A 49 2.44 11.77 -2.85
CA GLY A 49 2.44 10.30 -2.83
C GLY A 49 2.48 9.69 -1.43
N GLY A 50 2.71 8.39 -1.41
CA GLY A 50 2.88 7.64 -0.17
C GLY A 50 3.16 6.17 -0.38
N ILE A 51 3.16 5.46 0.74
CA ILE A 51 3.32 4.02 0.80
C ILE A 51 2.13 3.40 1.53
N ALA A 52 1.68 2.24 1.09
CA ALA A 52 0.65 1.47 1.76
C ALA A 52 0.94 -0.03 1.69
N PHE A 53 0.55 -0.76 2.72
CA PHE A 53 0.68 -2.21 2.80
C PHE A 53 -0.69 -2.85 2.91
N PHE A 54 -0.97 -3.84 2.08
CA PHE A 54 -2.25 -4.52 2.02
C PHE A 54 -2.09 -6.01 2.24
N GLU A 55 -2.83 -6.57 3.20
CA GLU A 55 -3.06 -8.01 3.26
C GLU A 55 -4.06 -8.42 2.18
N ILE A 56 -3.61 -9.32 1.29
CA ILE A 56 -4.36 -9.84 0.16
C ILE A 56 -4.74 -11.30 0.41
N ASN A 57 -6.03 -11.59 0.27
CA ASN A 57 -6.61 -12.91 0.50
C ASN A 57 -7.16 -13.56 -0.79
N SER A 58 -7.26 -12.82 -1.89
CA SER A 58 -7.75 -13.34 -3.17
C SER A 58 -7.04 -12.70 -4.37
N LYS A 59 -7.19 -13.32 -5.54
CA LYS A 59 -6.61 -12.80 -6.79
C LYS A 59 -7.29 -11.52 -7.25
N GLU A 60 -8.59 -11.39 -7.00
CA GLU A 60 -9.39 -10.21 -7.32
C GLU A 60 -8.94 -8.99 -6.49
N GLN A 61 -8.54 -9.22 -5.24
CA GLN A 61 -7.96 -8.17 -4.40
C GLN A 61 -6.58 -7.74 -4.90
N GLU A 62 -5.75 -8.70 -5.30
CA GLU A 62 -4.45 -8.43 -5.93
C GLU A 62 -4.64 -7.59 -7.20
N GLU A 63 -5.51 -8.01 -8.11
CA GLU A 63 -5.82 -7.29 -9.36
C GLU A 63 -6.34 -5.87 -9.06
N SER A 64 -7.16 -5.71 -8.01
CA SER A 64 -7.67 -4.41 -7.58
C SER A 64 -6.58 -3.43 -7.14
N LEU A 65 -5.42 -3.90 -6.66
CA LEU A 65 -4.29 -3.01 -6.33
C LEU A 65 -3.76 -2.28 -7.58
N TYR A 66 -3.78 -2.95 -8.74
CA TYR A 66 -3.27 -2.41 -10.00
C TYR A 66 -4.28 -1.46 -10.69
N MET A 67 -5.54 -1.46 -10.26
CA MET A 67 -6.58 -0.60 -10.82
C MET A 67 -6.37 0.85 -10.36
N LYS A 68 -6.03 1.73 -11.31
CA LYS A 68 -5.68 3.14 -11.07
C LYS A 68 -6.84 4.13 -11.26
N ASN A 69 -8.08 3.68 -11.13
CA ASN A 69 -9.25 4.51 -11.41
C ASN A 69 -9.30 5.78 -10.54
N GLU A 70 -8.90 5.67 -9.27
CA GLU A 70 -8.83 6.76 -8.30
C GLU A 70 -7.51 7.54 -8.35
N LEU A 71 -6.49 7.00 -9.04
CA LEU A 71 -5.14 7.55 -9.14
C LEU A 71 -4.70 7.66 -10.62
N PRO A 72 -5.47 8.39 -11.47
CA PRO A 72 -5.11 8.57 -12.87
C PRO A 72 -3.75 9.28 -12.97
N ASN A 73 -2.86 8.79 -13.83
CA ASN A 73 -1.51 9.32 -14.03
C ASN A 73 -0.54 9.18 -12.84
N TRP A 74 -0.89 8.35 -11.84
CA TRP A 74 0.06 7.98 -10.79
C TRP A 74 0.95 6.81 -11.23
N GLU A 75 2.20 6.87 -10.81
CA GLU A 75 3.13 5.75 -10.88
C GLU A 75 2.90 4.87 -9.65
N LEU A 76 2.66 3.58 -9.87
CA LEU A 76 2.46 2.60 -8.80
C LEU A 76 3.53 1.51 -8.92
N ASN A 77 4.30 1.33 -7.87
CA ASN A 77 5.27 0.23 -7.73
C ASN A 77 4.75 -0.74 -6.66
N ILE A 78 4.38 -1.94 -7.08
CA ILE A 78 3.65 -2.90 -6.25
C ILE A 78 4.47 -4.18 -6.09
N HIS A 79 4.78 -4.55 -4.85
CA HIS A 79 5.68 -5.64 -4.52
C HIS A 79 5.09 -6.60 -3.47
N PRO A 80 5.03 -7.91 -3.74
CA PRO A 80 4.67 -8.90 -2.74
C PRO A 80 5.76 -9.02 -1.67
N LEU A 81 5.39 -9.09 -0.40
CA LEU A 81 6.33 -9.31 0.70
C LEU A 81 6.61 -10.81 0.92
N ILE A 82 7.82 -11.12 1.41
CA ILE A 82 8.27 -12.51 1.64
C ILE A 82 7.80 -13.03 3.00
N LEU A 83 8.02 -12.26 4.08
CA LEU A 83 7.80 -12.70 5.47
C LEU A 83 6.39 -12.36 5.96
N SER A 84 5.86 -11.19 5.60
CA SER A 84 4.53 -10.72 5.98
C SER A 84 3.43 -11.49 5.23
N ARG A 85 3.08 -12.69 5.71
CA ARG A 85 2.05 -13.55 5.10
C ARG A 85 0.63 -13.25 5.56
N SER A 86 0.47 -12.33 6.51
CA SER A 86 -0.81 -11.85 7.02
C SER A 86 -0.63 -10.47 7.66
N ALA A 87 -1.74 -9.81 8.01
CA ALA A 87 -1.71 -8.57 8.77
C ALA A 87 -1.00 -8.72 10.12
N SER A 88 -1.28 -9.80 10.85
CA SER A 88 -0.56 -10.12 12.09
C SER A 88 0.92 -10.40 11.87
N GLY A 89 1.27 -11.09 10.77
CA GLY A 89 2.67 -11.33 10.40
C GLY A 89 3.41 -10.06 9.99
N PHE A 90 2.70 -9.09 9.39
CA PHE A 90 3.25 -7.77 9.11
C PHE A 90 3.58 -7.01 10.40
N VAL A 91 2.62 -6.94 11.34
CA VAL A 91 2.83 -6.28 12.64
C VAL A 91 3.98 -6.94 13.42
N TYR A 92 4.02 -8.28 13.44
CA TYR A 92 5.14 -9.01 14.05
C TYR A 92 6.48 -8.66 13.39
N GLN A 93 6.53 -8.55 12.06
CA GLN A 93 7.77 -8.19 11.37
C GLN A 93 8.23 -6.77 11.70
N LEU A 94 7.31 -5.82 11.90
CA LEU A 94 7.65 -4.48 12.35
C LEU A 94 8.26 -4.51 13.76
N ASP A 95 7.61 -5.20 14.69
CA ASP A 95 8.09 -5.35 16.07
C ASP A 95 9.45 -6.07 16.15
N TYR A 96 9.60 -7.17 15.42
CA TYR A 96 10.87 -7.89 15.30
C TYR A 96 11.97 -6.98 14.73
N THR A 97 11.70 -6.26 13.65
CA THR A 97 12.71 -5.38 13.02
C THR A 97 13.13 -4.27 13.98
N SER A 98 12.16 -3.63 14.65
CA SER A 98 12.42 -2.58 15.64
C SER A 98 13.24 -3.10 16.83
N SER A 99 12.90 -4.27 17.36
CA SER A 99 13.61 -4.85 18.52
C SER A 99 15.01 -5.39 18.20
N GLN A 100 15.26 -5.85 16.97
CA GLN A 100 16.55 -6.42 16.59
C GLN A 100 17.54 -5.40 16.03
N TYR A 101 17.06 -4.31 15.44
CA TYR A 101 17.89 -3.33 14.72
C TYR A 101 17.70 -1.87 15.17
N GLY A 102 16.84 -1.61 16.15
CA GLY A 102 16.74 -0.32 16.84
C GLY A 102 17.73 -0.21 17.98
#